data_AF-A0A8J2M7B8-F1
#
_entry.id   AF-A0A8J2M7B8-F1
#
_cell.length_a   1.000
_cell.length_b   1.000
_cell.length_c   1.000
_cell.angle_alpha   90.00
_cell.angle_beta   90.00
_cell.angle_gamma   90.00
#
_symmetry.space_group_name_H-M   'P 1'
#
loop_
_entity.id
_entity.type
_entity.pdbx_description
1 polymer ?
#
loop_
_entity_poly.entity_id
_entity_poly.type
_entity_poly.pdbx_seq_one_letter_code
_entity_poly.pdbx_strand_id
1 'polypeptide(L)'
;MSSCSVNEEGFKHQMYAMYSTPTCYLQTTHQENFVNEEGFKHQMYAMYSTPTCYLQTTHQENFVNEEGFKHQMYAMYSTPTCYLQTTHQENFVNEEGFKHQMYAMYSTPTCYLQTTHQENFVNEEGFKHQMYAMYSTPTCYLQTTHQENFVNEEGFKHQMYAMYSTPTCYLQTTHQENLVNEEGFKHQMYAMYSTPTCYLQTTHQENFVNEEGFKHQMYAMYSTPTCYLQTTHQENLVNEEGFKHQMYAMYSTPTCYLQTTHQEK
;
A
#
# COMPACT_ATOMS: atom_id res chain seq x y z
N MET A 1 23.40 -7.63 16.68
CA MET A 1 23.96 -6.35 16.18
C MET A 1 22.83 -5.56 15.54
N SER A 2 22.80 -4.26 15.73
CA SER A 2 21.83 -3.36 15.10
C SER A 2 22.59 -2.28 14.34
N SER A 3 22.19 -1.98 13.11
CA SER A 3 22.70 -0.83 12.35
C SER A 3 21.55 -0.08 11.71
N CYS A 4 21.65 1.24 11.73
CA CYS A 4 20.77 2.16 11.03
C CYS A 4 21.67 3.12 10.24
N SER A 5 21.45 3.23 8.94
CA SER A 5 22.24 4.08 8.04
C SER A 5 21.34 4.86 7.10
N VAL A 6 21.76 6.10 6.82
CA VAL A 6 21.18 6.98 5.79
C VAL A 6 22.32 7.31 4.83
N ASN A 7 22.08 7.15 3.52
CA ASN A 7 22.98 7.65 2.48
C ASN A 7 22.38 8.93 1.88
N GLU A 8 23.22 9.91 1.55
CA GLU A 8 22.83 11.16 0.87
C GLU A 8 22.67 10.96 -0.64
N GLU A 9 23.28 9.91 -1.22
CA GLU A 9 23.04 9.48 -2.60
C GLU A 9 21.76 8.63 -2.69
N GLY A 10 20.65 9.33 -2.95
CA GLY A 10 19.28 8.83 -2.89
C GLY A 10 18.84 8.60 -1.46
N PHE A 11 17.61 9.00 -1.12
CA PHE A 11 17.07 8.91 0.25
C PHE A 11 16.83 7.45 0.65
N LYS A 12 17.92 6.74 0.94
CA LYS A 12 17.98 5.33 1.25
C LYS A 12 18.20 5.16 2.74
N HIS A 13 17.17 4.66 3.41
CA HIS A 13 17.22 4.28 4.82
C HIS A 13 17.25 2.77 4.96
N GLN A 14 18.23 2.25 5.70
CA GLN A 14 18.33 0.83 5.99
C GLN A 14 18.45 0.57 7.48
N MET A 15 17.64 -0.37 7.96
CA MET A 15 17.65 -0.84 9.34
C MET A 15 17.85 -2.35 9.37
N TYR A 16 18.91 -2.79 10.04
CA TYR A 16 19.18 -4.20 10.28
C TYR A 16 19.13 -4.47 11.77
N ALA A 17 18.30 -5.42 12.21
CA ALA A 17 18.18 -5.84 13.59
C ALA A 17 18.38 -7.36 13.69
N MET A 18 19.37 -7.78 14.49
CA MET A 18 19.66 -9.18 14.76
C MET A 18 19.94 -9.40 16.24
N TYR A 19 19.14 -10.24 16.90
CA TYR A 19 19.19 -10.46 18.36
C TYR A 19 19.13 -9.16 19.16
N SER A 20 18.31 -8.22 18.71
CA SER A 20 18.19 -6.89 19.29
C SER A 20 16.79 -6.32 19.08
N THR A 21 16.41 -5.30 19.86
CA THR A 21 15.10 -4.65 19.79
C THR A 21 15.25 -3.13 19.58
N PRO A 22 15.97 -2.70 18.53
CA PRO A 22 16.23 -1.29 18.31
C PRO A 22 14.96 -0.51 17.97
N THR A 23 14.95 0.77 18.32
CA THR A 23 13.94 1.73 17.87
C THR A 23 14.62 2.80 17.02
N CYS A 24 14.05 3.08 15.86
CA CYS A 24 14.54 4.12 14.94
C CYS A 24 13.44 5.15 14.67
N TYR A 25 13.84 6.42 14.66
CA TYR A 25 13.00 7.55 14.24
C TYR A 25 13.75 8.30 13.14
N LEU A 26 13.08 8.54 12.02
CA LEU A 26 13.57 9.37 10.93
C LEU A 26 12.46 10.31 10.49
N GLN A 27 12.77 11.61 10.46
CA GLN A 27 11.88 12.64 9.95
C GLN A 27 12.62 13.43 8.87
N THR A 28 11.96 13.62 7.73
CA THR A 28 12.49 14.38 6.59
C THR A 28 11.44 15.38 6.12
N THR A 29 11.86 16.62 5.87
CA THR A 29 10.99 17.69 5.40
C THR A 29 11.67 18.44 4.26
N HIS A 30 10.96 18.59 3.14
CA HIS A 30 11.38 19.38 1.98
C HIS A 30 10.42 20.56 1.84
N GLN A 31 10.94 21.79 1.85
CA GLN A 31 10.11 23.00 1.96
C GLN A 31 9.81 23.67 0.62
N GLU A 32 10.73 23.59 -0.34
CA GLU A 32 10.60 24.23 -1.65
C GLU A 32 11.00 23.25 -2.75
N ASN A 33 10.79 23.64 -4.02
CA ASN A 33 11.13 22.92 -5.25
C ASN A 33 12.20 21.84 -5.06
N PHE A 34 11.78 20.59 -5.11
CA PHE A 34 12.66 19.45 -4.92
C PHE A 34 12.54 18.52 -6.12
N VAL A 35 13.61 18.47 -6.91
CA VAL A 35 13.73 17.54 -8.04
C VAL A 35 14.74 16.48 -7.64
N ASN A 36 14.36 15.22 -7.83
CA ASN A 36 15.19 14.09 -7.45
C ASN A 36 15.13 12.99 -8.50
N GLU A 37 16.29 12.59 -8.98
CA GLU A 37 16.43 11.49 -9.92
C GLU A 37 16.49 10.14 -9.19
N GLU A 38 16.76 10.13 -7.87
CA GLU A 38 16.90 8.91 -7.06
C GLU A 38 15.73 8.69 -6.09
N GLY A 39 15.15 7.50 -6.07
CA GLY A 39 13.93 7.26 -5.31
C GLY A 39 14.16 7.14 -3.82
N PHE A 40 13.09 7.36 -3.07
CA PHE A 40 13.06 7.15 -1.63
C PHE A 40 12.94 5.67 -1.33
N LYS A 41 13.97 5.07 -0.72
CA LYS A 41 14.02 3.63 -0.45
C LYS A 41 14.16 3.40 1.04
N HIS A 42 13.17 2.77 1.66
CA HIS A 42 13.27 2.32 3.05
C HIS A 42 13.31 0.80 3.08
N GLN A 43 14.32 0.23 3.75
CA GLN A 43 14.43 -1.20 3.94
C GLN A 43 14.64 -1.56 5.42
N MET A 44 13.84 -2.50 5.89
CA MET A 44 13.91 -3.02 7.26
C MET A 44 14.13 -4.53 7.23
N TYR A 45 15.19 -5.00 7.87
CA TYR A 45 15.51 -6.41 8.01
C TYR A 45 15.55 -6.79 9.49
N ALA A 46 14.70 -7.75 9.86
CA ALA A 46 14.55 -8.21 11.23
C ALA A 46 14.77 -9.74 11.31
N MET A 47 15.75 -10.16 12.10
CA MET A 47 16.04 -11.58 12.36
C MET A 47 16.21 -11.85 13.86
N TYR A 48 15.41 -12.76 14.43
CA TYR A 48 15.38 -13.00 15.89
C TYR A 48 15.29 -11.70 16.70
N SER A 49 14.37 -10.81 16.32
CA SER A 49 14.36 -9.43 16.78
C SER A 49 12.95 -8.84 16.84
N THR A 50 12.79 -7.76 17.59
CA THR A 50 11.53 -6.99 17.68
C THR A 50 11.77 -5.49 17.48
N PRO A 51 12.36 -5.09 16.34
CA PRO A 51 12.67 -3.69 16.08
C PRO A 51 11.41 -2.85 15.84
N THR A 52 11.51 -1.56 16.14
CA THR A 52 10.48 -0.57 15.80
C THR A 52 11.07 0.53 14.92
N CYS A 53 10.38 0.92 13.86
CA CYS A 53 10.78 2.03 13.01
C CYS A 53 9.63 3.02 12.81
N TYR A 54 9.94 4.31 12.92
CA TYR A 54 9.08 5.42 12.60
C TYR A 54 9.75 6.26 11.51
N LEU A 55 9.10 6.36 10.35
CA LEU A 55 9.56 7.18 9.23
C LEU A 55 8.46 8.19 8.88
N GLN A 56 8.81 9.48 8.93
CA GLN A 56 7.94 10.57 8.51
C GLN A 56 8.62 11.39 7.41
N THR A 57 7.91 11.60 6.31
CA THR A 57 8.38 12.40 5.17
C THR A 57 7.33 13.44 4.83
N THR A 58 7.74 14.70 4.65
CA THR A 58 6.85 15.79 4.26
C THR A 58 7.46 16.60 3.13
N HIS A 59 6.69 16.83 2.08
CA HIS A 59 7.03 17.70 0.97
C HIS A 59 6.00 18.82 0.92
N GLN A 60 6.46 20.07 1.01
CA GLN A 60 5.58 21.24 1.05
C GLN A 60 5.24 21.71 -0.36
N GLU A 61 6.23 22.00 -1.19
CA GLU A 61 5.98 22.56 -2.53
C GLU A 61 6.76 21.81 -3.61
N ASN A 62 6.12 21.64 -4.77
CA ASN A 62 6.73 21.24 -6.05
C ASN A 62 7.79 20.15 -5.92
N PHE A 63 7.31 18.91 -5.81
CA PHE A 63 8.17 17.74 -5.75
C PHE A 63 8.07 16.95 -7.06
N VAL A 64 9.21 16.76 -7.71
CA VAL A 64 9.33 15.95 -8.92
C VAL A 64 10.33 14.84 -8.67
N ASN A 65 9.92 13.61 -8.98
CA ASN A 65 10.75 12.44 -8.72
C ASN A 65 10.65 11.42 -9.85
N GLU A 66 11.79 11.06 -10.41
CA GLU A 66 11.85 10.08 -11.50
C GLU A 66 11.76 8.65 -10.94
N GLU A 67 12.50 8.35 -9.87
CA GLU A 67 12.48 7.03 -9.23
C GLU A 67 11.45 6.96 -8.08
N GLY A 68 10.58 5.96 -8.08
CA GLY A 68 9.44 5.89 -7.16
C GLY A 68 9.80 5.66 -5.68
N PHE A 69 8.79 5.76 -4.82
CA PHE A 69 8.91 5.47 -3.39
C PHE A 69 8.84 3.96 -3.14
N LYS A 70 9.87 3.38 -2.52
CA LYS A 70 9.97 1.94 -2.26
C LYS A 70 10.15 1.67 -0.78
N HIS A 71 9.20 0.99 -0.17
CA HIS A 71 9.32 0.48 1.20
C HIS A 71 9.35 -1.04 1.20
N GLN A 72 10.35 -1.63 1.84
CA GLN A 72 10.50 -3.08 1.96
C GLN A 72 10.74 -3.50 3.41
N MET A 73 9.98 -4.49 3.88
CA MET A 73 10.17 -5.10 5.18
C MET A 73 10.40 -6.61 5.01
N TYR A 74 11.47 -7.11 5.64
CA TYR A 74 11.81 -8.52 5.70
C TYR A 74 11.88 -8.96 7.16
N ALA A 75 11.00 -9.89 7.55
CA ALA A 75 10.91 -10.43 8.90
C ALA A 75 11.12 -11.95 8.89
N MET A 76 12.11 -12.41 9.66
CA MET A 76 12.38 -13.82 9.87
C MET A 76 12.52 -14.13 11.36
N TYR A 77 11.72 -15.05 11.90
CA TYR A 77 11.67 -15.32 13.35
C TYR A 77 11.56 -14.04 14.21
N SER A 78 10.76 -13.07 13.76
CA SER A 78 10.78 -11.70 14.31
C SER A 78 9.38 -11.09 14.40
N THR A 79 9.26 -10.02 15.17
CA THR A 79 8.01 -9.26 15.32
C THR A 79 8.27 -7.75 15.15
N PRO A 80 8.76 -7.31 13.97
CA PRO A 80 9.06 -5.90 13.74
C PRO A 80 7.77 -5.07 13.65
N THR A 81 7.87 -3.80 14.01
CA THR A 81 6.81 -2.80 13.78
C THR A 81 7.37 -1.65 12.95
N CYS A 82 6.66 -1.24 11.90
CA CYS A 82 7.03 -0.05 11.12
C CYS A 82 5.83 0.88 10.93
N TYR A 83 6.08 2.17 11.16
CA TYR A 83 5.19 3.27 10.85
C TYR A 83 5.85 4.11 9.75
N LEU A 84 5.15 4.28 8.63
CA LEU A 84 5.56 5.12 7.52
C LEU A 84 4.45 6.13 7.25
N GLN A 85 4.76 7.41 7.42
CA GLN A 85 3.86 8.51 7.08
C GLN A 85 4.52 9.41 6.03
N THR A 86 3.83 9.61 4.91
CA THR A 86 4.27 10.50 3.84
C THR A 86 3.18 11.53 3.57
N THR A 87 3.56 12.80 3.45
CA THR A 87 2.62 13.90 3.15
C THR A 87 3.19 14.78 2.06
N HIS A 88 2.40 15.03 1.02
CA HIS A 88 2.69 15.98 -0.05
C HIS A 88 1.62 17.06 -0.01
N GLN A 89 2.01 18.32 0.19
CA GLN A 89 1.06 19.42 0.28
C GLN A 89 0.71 19.89 -1.14
N GLU A 90 1.68 20.39 -1.91
CA GLU A 90 1.42 20.94 -3.24
C GLU A 90 2.27 20.27 -4.33
N ASN A 91 1.66 20.10 -5.51
CA ASN A 91 2.28 19.71 -6.78
C ASN A 91 3.32 18.59 -6.65
N PHE A 92 2.84 17.36 -6.80
CA PHE A 92 3.69 16.19 -6.80
C PHE A 92 3.62 15.47 -8.14
N VAL A 93 4.78 15.23 -8.75
CA VAL A 93 4.91 14.46 -9.99
C VAL A 93 5.87 13.31 -9.75
N ASN A 94 5.45 12.09 -10.10
CA ASN A 94 6.25 10.88 -9.92
C ASN A 94 6.09 9.89 -11.07
N GLU A 95 7.20 9.48 -11.67
CA GLU A 95 7.17 8.59 -12.82
C GLU A 95 7.02 7.12 -12.38
N GLU A 96 7.83 6.65 -11.41
CA GLU A 96 7.93 5.21 -11.07
C GLU A 96 6.96 4.67 -9.98
N GLY A 97 6.02 5.48 -9.50
CA GLY A 97 4.97 5.03 -8.59
C GLY A 97 5.38 4.85 -7.13
N PHE A 98 4.48 4.25 -6.35
CA PHE A 98 4.69 3.89 -4.94
C PHE A 98 4.65 2.38 -4.78
N LYS A 99 5.66 1.79 -4.13
CA LYS A 99 5.83 0.35 -3.98
C LYS A 99 6.06 0.00 -2.51
N HIS A 100 5.17 -0.79 -1.94
CA HIS A 100 5.34 -1.38 -0.61
C HIS A 100 5.41 -2.90 -0.72
N GLN A 101 6.42 -3.51 -0.10
CA GLN A 101 6.60 -4.95 -0.06
C GLN A 101 6.88 -5.42 1.37
N MET A 102 6.15 -6.45 1.80
CA MET A 102 6.37 -7.13 3.07
C MET A 102 6.61 -8.62 2.86
N TYR A 103 7.69 -9.13 3.42
CA TYR A 103 8.06 -10.53 3.43
C TYR A 103 8.13 -11.01 4.88
N ALA A 104 7.30 -11.98 5.25
CA ALA A 104 7.23 -12.56 6.59
C ALA A 104 7.40 -14.07 6.54
N MET A 105 8.40 -14.57 7.27
CA MET A 105 8.65 -16.00 7.45
C MET A 105 8.81 -16.32 8.94
N TYR A 106 7.98 -17.22 9.47
CA TYR A 106 7.93 -17.52 10.91
C TYR A 106 7.83 -16.26 11.79
N SER A 107 7.05 -15.27 11.35
CA SER A 107 7.09 -13.91 11.91
C SER A 107 5.70 -13.31 12.05
N THR A 108 5.58 -12.28 12.89
CA THR A 108 4.33 -11.53 13.11
C THR A 108 4.58 -10.01 12.98
N PRO A 109 5.04 -9.53 11.81
CA PRO A 109 5.32 -8.11 11.63
C PRO A 109 4.02 -7.30 11.60
N THR A 110 4.12 -6.03 12.02
CA THR A 110 3.04 -5.05 11.87
C THR A 110 3.54 -3.85 11.09
N CYS A 111 2.78 -3.38 10.12
CA CYS A 111 3.13 -2.21 9.34
C CYS A 111 1.94 -1.26 9.16
N TYR A 112 2.20 0.02 9.38
CA TYR A 112 1.27 1.12 9.20
C TYR A 112 1.85 2.04 8.13
N LEU A 113 1.15 2.16 7.00
CA LEU A 113 1.47 3.10 5.92
C LEU A 113 0.34 4.12 5.82
N GLN A 114 0.69 5.38 5.91
CA GLN A 114 -0.22 6.49 5.67
C GLN A 114 0.39 7.44 4.64
N THR A 115 -0.34 7.69 3.55
CA THR A 115 0.08 8.64 2.52
C THR A 115 -1.03 9.66 2.30
N THR A 116 -0.68 10.94 2.34
CA THR A 116 -1.62 12.05 2.10
C THR A 116 -1.08 12.94 1.00
N HIS A 117 -1.91 13.24 0.01
CA HIS A 117 -1.66 14.25 -1.02
C HIS A 117 -2.76 15.30 -0.92
N GLN A 118 -2.39 16.56 -0.71
CA GLN A 118 -3.39 17.62 -0.60
C GLN A 118 -3.76 18.16 -1.98
N GLU A 119 -2.80 18.62 -2.76
CA GLU A 119 -3.07 19.22 -4.06
C GLU A 119 -2.21 18.62 -5.18
N ASN A 120 -2.81 18.54 -6.37
CA ASN A 120 -2.18 18.21 -7.65
C ASN A 120 -1.15 17.08 -7.57
N PHE A 121 -1.63 15.85 -7.68
CA PHE A 121 -0.79 14.67 -7.75
C PHE A 121 -0.88 14.03 -9.13
N VAL A 122 0.27 13.86 -9.78
CA VAL A 122 0.41 13.18 -11.06
C VAL A 122 1.36 12.00 -10.90
N ASN A 123 0.95 10.82 -11.35
CA ASN A 123 1.76 9.62 -11.21
C ASN A 123 1.59 8.64 -12.37
N GLU A 124 2.70 8.17 -12.94
CA GLU A 124 2.63 7.30 -14.12
C GLU A 124 2.49 5.81 -13.72
N GLU A 125 3.36 5.27 -12.85
CA GLU A 125 3.41 3.83 -12.54
C GLU A 125 2.50 3.32 -11.39
N GLY A 126 1.62 4.16 -10.85
CA GLY A 126 0.58 3.73 -9.90
C GLY A 126 1.07 3.37 -8.50
N PHE A 127 0.19 2.75 -7.72
CA PHE A 127 0.45 2.32 -6.34
C PHE A 127 0.43 0.79 -6.26
N LYS A 128 1.51 0.18 -5.78
CA LYS A 128 1.71 -1.27 -5.72
C LYS A 128 1.99 -1.70 -4.28
N HIS A 129 1.12 -2.52 -3.70
CA HIS A 129 1.30 -3.13 -2.39
C HIS A 129 1.37 -4.66 -2.52
N GLN A 130 2.42 -5.27 -1.99
CA GLN A 130 2.61 -6.72 -2.02
C GLN A 130 2.93 -7.27 -0.63
N MET A 131 2.24 -8.33 -0.24
CA MET A 131 2.50 -9.05 1.01
C MET A 131 2.73 -10.53 0.73
N TYR A 132 3.83 -11.06 1.27
CA TYR A 132 4.20 -12.47 1.21
C TYR A 132 4.33 -13.02 2.63
N ALA A 133 3.50 -13.99 2.98
CA ALA A 133 3.46 -14.60 4.29
C ALA A 133 3.65 -16.12 4.20
N MET A 134 4.65 -16.64 4.92
CA MET A 134 4.90 -18.07 5.06
C MET A 134 5.06 -18.44 6.53
N TYR A 135 4.24 -19.36 7.05
CA TYR A 135 4.19 -19.69 8.48
C TYR A 135 4.09 -18.44 9.40
N SER A 136 3.32 -17.43 8.98
CA SER A 136 3.36 -16.09 9.56
C SER A 136 1.98 -15.48 9.76
N THR A 137 1.89 -14.46 10.60
CA THR A 137 0.65 -13.71 10.85
C THR A 137 0.89 -12.19 10.76
N PRO A 138 1.33 -11.69 9.58
CA PRO A 138 1.60 -10.27 9.42
C PRO A 138 0.30 -9.45 9.44
N THR A 139 0.39 -8.22 9.90
CA THR A 139 -0.69 -7.23 9.81
C THR A 139 -0.21 -6.00 9.07
N CYS A 140 -0.96 -5.54 8.07
CA CYS A 140 -0.67 -4.28 7.38
C CYS A 140 -1.90 -3.38 7.31
N TYR A 141 -1.70 -2.12 7.66
CA TYR A 141 -2.64 -1.02 7.47
C TYR A 141 -2.05 -0.09 6.41
N LEU A 142 -2.81 0.15 5.34
CA LEU A 142 -2.47 1.07 4.27
C LEU A 142 -3.62 2.07 4.12
N GLN A 143 -3.34 3.33 4.40
CA GLN A 143 -4.27 4.43 4.23
C GLN A 143 -3.69 5.44 3.23
N THR A 144 -4.46 5.75 2.20
CA THR A 144 -4.12 6.78 1.21
C THR A 144 -5.25 7.78 1.10
N THR A 145 -4.92 9.07 1.19
CA THR A 145 -5.88 10.16 1.02
C THR A 145 -5.38 11.13 -0.04
N HIS A 146 -6.24 11.44 -1.00
CA HIS A 146 -6.03 12.49 -1.99
C HIS A 146 -7.13 13.52 -1.82
N GLN A 147 -6.78 14.78 -1.58
CA GLN A 147 -7.77 15.82 -1.38
C GLN A 147 -8.19 16.42 -2.72
N GLU A 148 -7.25 16.92 -3.51
CA GLU A 148 -7.55 17.58 -4.79
C GLU A 148 -6.70 17.02 -5.93
N ASN A 149 -7.30 16.96 -7.13
CA ASN A 149 -6.68 16.67 -8.42
C ASN A 149 -5.64 15.54 -8.37
N PHE A 150 -6.11 14.30 -8.52
CA PHE A 150 -5.25 13.15 -8.68
C PHE A 150 -5.39 12.59 -10.10
N VAL A 151 -4.27 12.57 -10.81
CA VAL A 151 -4.17 11.96 -12.15
C VAL A 151 -3.16 10.84 -12.08
N ASN A 152 -3.55 9.66 -12.55
CA ASN A 152 -2.70 8.50 -12.41
C ASN A 152 -2.94 7.49 -13.54
N GLU A 153 -1.88 7.23 -14.30
CA GLU A 153 -1.97 6.40 -15.51
C GLU A 153 -2.11 4.92 -15.12
N GLU A 154 -1.24 4.41 -14.25
CA GLU A 154 -1.39 3.06 -13.69
C GLU A 154 -2.22 3.05 -12.40
N GLY A 155 -3.16 2.11 -12.27
CA GLY A 155 -4.06 2.02 -11.14
C GLY A 155 -3.42 1.49 -9.86
N PHE A 156 -4.27 1.31 -8.85
CA PHE A 156 -3.86 0.75 -7.56
C PHE A 156 -3.84 -0.78 -7.63
N LYS A 157 -2.71 -1.40 -7.30
CA LYS A 157 -2.49 -2.85 -7.31
C LYS A 157 -2.17 -3.34 -5.90
N HIS A 158 -3.01 -4.21 -5.36
CA HIS A 158 -2.76 -4.92 -4.11
C HIS A 158 -2.66 -6.42 -4.37
N GLN A 159 -1.59 -7.05 -3.87
CA GLN A 159 -1.37 -8.49 -3.97
C GLN A 159 -1.00 -9.09 -2.63
N MET A 160 -1.67 -10.19 -2.27
CA MET A 160 -1.39 -10.94 -1.06
C MET A 160 -1.13 -12.41 -1.39
N TYR A 161 -0.03 -12.95 -0.88
CA TYR A 161 0.35 -14.36 -0.98
C TYR A 161 0.49 -14.94 0.42
N ALA A 162 -0.30 -15.95 0.73
CA ALA A 162 -0.32 -16.61 2.03
C ALA A 162 -0.14 -18.12 1.91
N MET A 163 0.87 -18.66 2.59
CA MET A 163 1.13 -20.08 2.68
C MET A 163 1.30 -20.49 4.15
N TYR A 164 0.47 -21.42 4.65
CA TYR A 164 0.43 -21.78 6.08
C TYR A 164 0.34 -20.57 7.01
N SER A 165 -0.43 -19.54 6.62
CA SER A 165 -0.37 -18.22 7.24
C SER A 165 -1.76 -17.63 7.47
N THR A 166 -1.85 -16.65 8.36
CA THR A 166 -3.09 -15.91 8.66
C THR A 166 -2.86 -14.40 8.60
N PRO A 167 -2.44 -13.85 7.44
CA PRO A 167 -2.18 -12.43 7.31
C PRO A 167 -3.48 -11.63 7.38
N THR A 168 -3.39 -10.39 7.88
CA THR A 168 -4.50 -9.44 7.86
C THR A 168 -4.06 -8.16 7.17
N CYS A 169 -4.89 -7.65 6.26
CA CYS A 169 -4.62 -6.38 5.60
C CYS A 169 -5.84 -5.46 5.58
N TYR A 170 -5.60 -4.20 5.86
CA TYR A 170 -6.57 -3.12 5.81
C TYR A 170 -6.09 -2.08 4.81
N LEU A 171 -6.84 -1.89 3.73
CA LEU A 171 -6.59 -0.90 2.69
C LEU A 171 -7.74 0.09 2.70
N GLN A 172 -7.42 1.36 2.88
CA GLN A 172 -8.37 2.45 2.78
C GLN A 172 -7.82 3.51 1.83
N THR A 173 -8.54 3.79 0.76
CA THR A 173 -8.24 4.88 -0.18
C THR A 173 -9.40 5.86 -0.20
N THR A 174 -9.11 7.15 -0.04
CA THR A 174 -10.10 8.22 -0.11
C THR A 174 -9.66 9.27 -1.11
N HIS A 175 -10.54 9.63 -2.03
CA HIS A 175 -10.38 10.76 -2.94
C HIS A 175 -11.52 11.73 -2.68
N GLN A 176 -11.18 12.98 -2.38
CA GLN A 176 -12.20 14.02 -2.15
C GLN A 176 -12.63 14.61 -3.49
N GLU A 177 -11.70 15.17 -4.26
CA GLU A 177 -12.02 15.83 -5.52
C GLU A 177 -11.17 15.32 -6.69
N ASN A 178 -11.77 15.27 -7.87
CA ASN A 178 -11.14 15.04 -9.17
C ASN A 178 -10.12 13.90 -9.18
N LEU A 179 -10.60 12.68 -9.35
CA LEU A 179 -9.77 11.51 -9.65
C LEU A 179 -9.89 11.15 -11.12
N VAL A 180 -8.77 11.12 -11.83
CA VAL A 180 -8.65 10.55 -13.18
C VAL A 180 -7.66 9.39 -13.12
N ASN A 181 -8.16 8.19 -13.43
CA ASN A 181 -7.35 6.98 -13.55
C ASN A 181 -7.53 6.37 -14.95
N GLU A 182 -6.44 6.02 -15.63
CA GLU A 182 -6.55 5.20 -16.84
C GLU A 182 -6.70 3.73 -16.44
N GLU A 183 -5.81 3.21 -15.60
CA GLU A 183 -5.96 1.89 -15.01
C GLU A 183 -6.75 1.88 -13.69
N GLY A 184 -7.60 0.87 -13.52
CA GLY A 184 -8.45 0.70 -12.36
C GLY A 184 -7.76 0.01 -11.18
N PHE A 185 -8.53 -0.17 -10.12
CA PHE A 185 -8.07 -0.85 -8.90
C PHE A 185 -8.04 -2.37 -9.09
N LYS A 186 -6.89 -2.99 -8.83
CA LYS A 186 -6.65 -4.43 -8.93
C LYS A 186 -6.30 -5.00 -7.56
N HIS A 187 -7.11 -5.92 -7.06
CA HIS A 187 -6.83 -6.68 -5.83
C HIS A 187 -6.71 -8.17 -6.15
N GLN A 188 -5.60 -8.79 -5.75
CA GLN A 188 -5.36 -10.22 -5.92
C GLN A 188 -4.96 -10.89 -4.61
N MET A 189 -5.57 -12.03 -4.32
CA MET A 189 -5.25 -12.83 -3.14
C MET A 189 -4.99 -14.28 -3.53
N TYR A 190 -3.88 -14.84 -3.06
CA TYR A 190 -3.48 -16.22 -3.24
C TYR A 190 -3.29 -16.86 -1.86
N ALA A 191 -4.08 -17.89 -1.57
CA ALA A 191 -4.08 -18.57 -0.27
C ALA A 191 -3.90 -20.08 -0.44
N MET A 192 -2.90 -20.64 0.23
CA MET A 192 -2.65 -22.08 0.30
C MET A 192 -2.47 -22.51 1.76
N TYR A 193 -3.29 -23.44 2.24
CA TYR A 193 -3.33 -23.83 3.65
C TYR A 193 -3.42 -22.64 4.63
N SER A 194 -4.18 -21.61 4.25
CA SER A 194 -4.11 -20.29 4.90
C SER A 194 -5.50 -19.70 5.17
N THR A 195 -5.57 -18.73 6.07
CA THR A 195 -6.81 -18.01 6.39
C THR A 195 -6.58 -16.48 6.36
N PRO A 196 -6.19 -15.91 5.20
CA PRO A 196 -5.93 -14.49 5.09
C PRO A 196 -7.24 -13.69 5.21
N THR A 197 -7.13 -12.48 5.75
CA THR A 197 -8.24 -11.52 5.78
C THR A 197 -7.82 -10.21 5.13
N CYS A 198 -8.65 -9.69 4.21
CA CYS A 198 -8.44 -8.38 3.62
C CYS A 198 -9.69 -7.51 3.73
N TYR A 199 -9.51 -6.26 4.13
CA TYR A 199 -10.49 -5.20 4.08
C TYR A 199 -10.00 -4.18 3.05
N LEU A 200 -10.79 -3.90 2.02
CA LEU A 200 -10.54 -2.87 1.03
C LEU A 200 -11.72 -1.90 1.06
N GLN A 201 -11.44 -0.65 1.41
CA GLN A 201 -12.40 0.44 1.38
C GLN A 201 -11.90 1.52 0.42
N THR A 202 -12.72 1.89 -0.55
CA THR A 202 -12.45 2.96 -1.52
C THR A 202 -13.60 3.95 -1.47
N THR A 203 -13.30 5.23 -1.31
CA THR A 203 -14.31 6.30 -1.27
C THR A 203 -13.90 7.42 -2.21
N HIS A 204 -14.82 7.81 -3.08
CA HIS A 204 -14.68 8.91 -4.01
C HIS A 204 -15.83 9.88 -3.75
N GLN A 205 -15.54 11.13 -3.41
CA GLN A 205 -16.59 12.10 -3.13
C GLN A 205 -17.05 12.76 -4.43
N GLU A 206 -16.14 13.40 -5.15
CA GLU A 206 -16.49 14.15 -6.37
C GLU A 206 -15.64 13.73 -7.57
N ASN A 207 -16.25 13.78 -8.76
CA ASN A 207 -15.62 13.63 -10.08
C ASN A 207 -14.62 12.48 -10.15
N PHE A 208 -15.14 11.26 -10.30
CA PHE A 208 -14.32 10.08 -10.54
C PHE A 208 -14.44 9.64 -12.00
N VAL A 209 -13.34 9.77 -12.73
CA VAL A 209 -13.17 9.28 -14.10
C VAL A 209 -12.20 8.12 -14.09
N ASN A 210 -12.62 7.00 -14.67
CA ASN A 210 -11.82 5.78 -14.71
C ASN A 210 -12.04 5.02 -16.01
N GLU A 211 -10.99 4.69 -16.74
CA GLU A 211 -11.14 3.91 -17.98
C GLU A 211 -11.27 2.42 -17.68
N GLU A 212 -10.40 1.85 -16.83
CA GLU A 212 -10.50 0.46 -16.40
C GLU A 212 -11.26 0.28 -15.07
N GLY A 213 -12.09 -0.74 -14.96
CA GLY A 213 -12.89 -1.00 -13.76
C GLY A 213 -12.10 -1.60 -12.59
N PHE A 214 -12.81 -1.81 -11.47
CA PHE A 214 -12.27 -2.51 -10.31
C PHE A 214 -12.20 -4.02 -10.57
N LYS A 215 -11.02 -4.62 -10.40
CA LYS A 215 -10.75 -6.05 -10.63
C LYS A 215 -10.35 -6.71 -9.30
N HIS A 216 -11.17 -7.63 -8.80
CA HIS A 216 -10.86 -8.46 -7.64
C HIS A 216 -10.70 -9.93 -8.06
N GLN A 217 -9.58 -10.55 -7.67
CA GLN A 217 -9.30 -11.96 -7.93
C GLN A 217 -8.86 -12.69 -6.66
N MET A 218 -9.41 -13.87 -6.42
CA MET A 218 -9.05 -14.71 -5.29
C MET A 218 -8.77 -16.14 -5.75
N TYR A 219 -7.66 -16.71 -5.29
CA TYR A 219 -7.26 -18.09 -5.50
C TYR A 219 -7.04 -18.76 -4.15
N ALA A 220 -7.76 -19.84 -3.88
CA ALA A 220 -7.75 -20.52 -2.59
C ALA A 220 -7.59 -22.04 -2.77
N MET A 221 -6.62 -22.63 -2.08
CA MET A 221 -6.40 -24.06 -2.02
C MET A 221 -6.24 -24.51 -0.57
N TYR A 222 -7.09 -25.42 -0.09
CA TYR A 222 -7.14 -25.82 1.34
C TYR A 222 -7.19 -24.65 2.32
N SER A 223 -7.93 -23.59 1.97
CA SER A 223 -7.85 -22.28 2.64
C SER A 223 -9.24 -21.72 2.96
N THR A 224 -9.31 -20.78 3.89
CA THR A 224 -10.55 -20.06 4.25
C THR A 224 -10.33 -18.55 4.23
N PRO A 225 -9.99 -17.96 3.07
CA PRO A 225 -9.75 -16.53 2.97
C PRO A 225 -11.04 -15.73 3.17
N THR A 226 -10.93 -14.54 3.74
CA THR A 226 -12.05 -13.60 3.88
C THR A 226 -11.68 -12.27 3.25
N CYS A 227 -12.57 -11.71 2.42
CA CYS A 227 -12.40 -10.39 1.85
C CYS A 227 -13.64 -9.53 2.03
N TYR A 228 -13.45 -8.29 2.49
CA TYR A 228 -14.45 -7.25 2.55
C TYR A 228 -14.05 -6.16 1.58
N LEU A 229 -14.92 -5.87 0.62
CA LEU A 229 -14.70 -4.94 -0.47
C LEU A 229 -15.84 -3.92 -0.44
N GLN A 230 -15.51 -2.69 -0.09
CA GLN A 230 -16.46 -1.59 -0.05
C GLN A 230 -15.96 -0.47 -0.95
N THR A 231 -16.81 -0.07 -1.89
CA THR A 231 -16.56 1.09 -2.75
C THR A 231 -17.74 2.04 -2.65
N THR A 232 -17.47 3.32 -2.45
CA THR A 232 -18.50 4.37 -2.35
C THR A 232 -18.15 5.51 -3.28
N HIS A 233 -19.10 5.94 -4.08
CA HIS A 233 -19.02 7.13 -4.92
C HIS A 233 -20.20 8.04 -4.58
N GLN A 234 -19.97 9.35 -4.46
CA GLN A 234 -21.02 10.30 -4.10
C GLN A 234 -21.50 11.19 -5.25
N GLU A 235 -20.61 11.63 -6.14
CA GLU A 235 -20.97 12.52 -7.24
C GLU A 235 -20.11 12.22 -8.48
N ASN A 236 -20.72 12.36 -9.67
CA ASN A 236 -20.06 12.30 -10.99
C ASN A 236 -19.11 11.12 -11.18
N LEU A 237 -19.68 9.94 -11.43
CA LEU A 237 -18.94 8.76 -11.87
C LEU A 237 -18.96 8.65 -13.39
N VAL A 238 -17.79 8.62 -14.00
CA VAL A 238 -17.58 8.19 -15.38
C VAL A 238 -16.67 6.98 -15.35
N ASN A 239 -17.18 5.81 -15.75
CA ASN A 239 -16.41 4.59 -15.77
C ASN A 239 -16.73 3.75 -17.01
N GLU A 240 -15.73 3.41 -17.81
CA GLU A 240 -15.95 2.61 -19.03
C GLU A 240 -16.11 1.12 -18.72
N GLU A 241 -15.39 0.61 -17.71
CA GLU A 241 -15.45 -0.80 -17.28
C GLU A 241 -16.03 -0.95 -15.85
N GLY A 242 -16.99 -1.86 -15.66
CA GLY A 242 -17.58 -2.13 -14.36
C GLY A 242 -16.70 -2.91 -13.36
N PHE A 243 -17.28 -3.32 -12.24
CA PHE A 243 -16.61 -4.18 -11.25
C PHE A 243 -16.53 -5.63 -11.74
N LYS A 244 -15.33 -6.22 -11.71
CA LYS A 244 -15.07 -7.62 -12.03
C LYS A 244 -14.58 -8.37 -10.79
N HIS A 245 -15.32 -9.40 -10.38
CA HIS A 245 -14.93 -10.28 -9.28
C HIS A 245 -14.74 -11.71 -9.80
N GLN A 246 -13.61 -12.33 -9.48
CA GLN A 246 -13.30 -13.72 -9.82
C GLN A 246 -12.77 -14.48 -8.61
N MET A 247 -13.25 -15.70 -8.43
CA MET A 247 -12.86 -16.56 -7.32
C MET A 247 -12.63 -17.98 -7.81
N TYR A 248 -11.48 -18.54 -7.45
CA TYR A 248 -11.07 -19.90 -7.74
C TYR A 248 -10.77 -20.60 -6.42
N ALA A 249 -11.51 -21.66 -6.13
CA ALA A 249 -11.42 -22.36 -4.85
C ALA A 249 -11.34 -23.87 -5.06
N MET A 250 -10.34 -24.50 -4.43
CA MET A 250 -10.18 -25.94 -4.38
C MET A 250 -10.07 -26.38 -2.91
N TYR A 251 -11.00 -27.24 -2.47
CA TYR A 251 -11.06 -27.70 -1.06
C TYR A 251 -11.01 -26.55 -0.04
N SER A 252 -11.68 -25.43 -0.36
CA SER A 252 -11.56 -24.16 0.35
C SER A 252 -12.95 -23.58 0.63
N THR A 253 -13.05 -22.73 1.65
CA THR A 253 -14.29 -21.97 1.97
C THR A 253 -14.00 -20.47 2.00
N PRO A 254 -13.75 -19.85 0.82
CA PRO A 254 -13.57 -18.42 0.73
C PRO A 254 -14.86 -17.66 1.04
N THR A 255 -14.73 -16.48 1.66
CA THR A 255 -15.85 -15.57 1.90
C THR A 255 -15.51 -14.21 1.31
N CYS A 256 -16.44 -13.63 0.54
CA CYS A 256 -16.28 -12.29 0.00
C CYS A 256 -17.56 -11.47 0.21
N TYR A 257 -17.41 -10.31 0.83
CA TYR A 257 -18.45 -9.30 1.01
C TYR A 257 -18.15 -8.16 0.04
N LEU A 258 -19.07 -7.89 -0.88
CA LEU A 258 -18.97 -6.83 -1.87
C LEU A 258 -20.08 -5.82 -1.61
N GLN A 259 -19.71 -4.55 -1.45
CA GLN A 259 -20.66 -3.45 -1.33
C GLN A 259 -20.18 -2.28 -2.20
N THR A 260 -20.93 -1.96 -3.24
CA THR A 260 -20.74 -0.74 -4.02
C THR A 260 -21.92 0.19 -3.80
N THR A 261 -21.65 1.43 -3.42
CA THR A 261 -22.68 2.46 -3.21
C THR A 261 -22.41 3.61 -4.16
N HIS A 262 -23.39 3.96 -4.97
CA HIS A 262 -23.40 5.20 -5.73
C HIS A 262 -24.52 6.05 -5.17
N GLN A 263 -24.17 7.20 -4.61
CA GLN A 263 -25.10 8.26 -4.30
C GLN A 263 -25.03 9.25 -5.46
N GLU A 264 -26.15 9.85 -5.82
CA GLU A 264 -26.20 11.05 -6.66
C GLU A 264 -27.00 12.04 -5.81
N LYS A 265 -26.46 13.26 -5.62
CA LYS A 265 -27.19 14.35 -4.97
C LYS A 265 -27.87 15.25 -6.01
#